data_AF-A0A1A7W805-F1
#
_entry.id   AF-A0A1A7W805-F1
#
_cell.length_a   1.000
_cell.length_b   1.000
_cell.length_c   1.000
_cell.angle_alpha   90.00
_cell.angle_beta   90.00
_cell.angle_gamma   90.00
#
_symmetry.space_group_name_H-M   'P 1'
#
loop_
_entity.id
_entity.type
_entity.pdbx_description
1 polymer ?
#
loop_
_entity_poly.entity_id
_entity_poly.type
_entity_poly.pdbx_seq_one_letter_code
_entity_poly.pdbx_strand_id
1 'polypeptide(L)'
;KRDTKQTVIRILESVQLKWEHFQTWTEFSRLHLSNKLAIFGVGYNTRWREDVCYHYAEISSQVPLGKRLREYFNPEKPEGRVIMTKVQKMNWKNVYYKFLDITISEARCLELHLEVDWVPVCQSRVTGSSRSSSHYLLPADIPRTHGLYSIGYEALLTCSAPPQTCSHAEREEDSLHHSETENGSEQLDGVLGPGPRTGTAVTYCYLGIAEDRTIQQSLFQHFQGPGKHFVRGEPSGVTRFLQENCRGAGLGQDSVSSQDSPQHFAIYIKFVEVELDFLSAGSLVECLETAVGYSLKFNNEASELLV
;
A
#
# COMPACT_ATOMS: atom_id res chain seq x y z
N LYS A 1 -2.64 -12.11 0.54
CA LYS A 1 -2.03 -12.97 1.60
C LYS A 1 -0.60 -13.42 1.29
N ARG A 2 -0.30 -14.05 0.13
CA ARG A 2 1.09 -14.44 -0.22
C ARG A 2 2.00 -13.23 -0.41
N ASP A 3 1.50 -12.18 -1.06
CA ASP A 3 2.27 -10.96 -1.31
C ASP A 3 2.56 -10.19 -0.01
N THR A 4 1.57 -10.13 0.89
CA THR A 4 1.72 -9.55 2.24
C THR A 4 2.90 -10.15 3.00
N LYS A 5 2.99 -11.50 3.07
CA LYS A 5 4.11 -12.17 3.75
C LYS A 5 5.46 -11.80 3.14
N GLN A 6 5.54 -11.71 1.81
CA GLN A 6 6.79 -11.38 1.12
C GLN A 6 7.22 -9.93 1.38
N THR A 7 6.28 -8.99 1.38
CA THR A 7 6.54 -7.59 1.78
C THR A 7 7.02 -7.50 3.21
N VAL A 8 6.38 -8.21 4.14
CA VAL A 8 6.80 -8.25 5.55
C VAL A 8 8.22 -8.80 5.70
N ILE A 9 8.55 -9.89 5.00
CA ILE A 9 9.91 -10.45 4.99
C ILE A 9 10.91 -9.42 4.45
N ARG A 10 10.58 -8.70 3.38
CA ARG A 10 11.45 -7.65 2.82
C ARG A 10 11.76 -6.58 3.86
N ILE A 11 10.76 -6.09 4.60
CA ILE A 11 10.96 -5.11 5.67
C ILE A 11 11.84 -5.67 6.79
N LEU A 12 11.61 -6.92 7.21
CA LEU A 12 12.43 -7.57 8.25
C LEU A 12 13.86 -7.88 7.81
N GLU A 13 14.15 -7.93 6.50
CA GLU A 13 15.49 -8.11 5.95
C GLU A 13 16.18 -6.80 5.60
N SER A 14 15.45 -5.71 5.38
CA SER A 14 16.05 -4.38 5.18
C SER A 14 16.72 -3.87 6.46
N VAL A 15 16.20 -4.29 7.61
CA VAL A 15 16.80 -4.05 8.93
C VAL A 15 17.60 -5.29 9.32
N GLN A 16 18.89 -5.14 9.65
CA GLN A 16 19.80 -6.24 10.02
C GLN A 16 19.49 -6.83 11.41
N LEU A 17 18.28 -7.34 11.59
CA LEU A 17 17.75 -7.87 12.83
C LEU A 17 18.33 -9.27 13.11
N LYS A 18 18.72 -9.50 14.36
CA LYS A 18 19.22 -10.81 14.80
C LYS A 18 18.06 -11.76 15.07
N TRP A 19 18.24 -13.02 14.70
CA TRP A 19 17.35 -14.10 15.12
C TRP A 19 17.60 -14.45 16.58
N GLU A 20 16.53 -14.48 17.37
CA GLU A 20 16.54 -14.90 18.77
C GLU A 20 16.01 -16.32 18.89
N HIS A 21 16.72 -17.16 19.66
CA HIS A 21 16.34 -18.56 19.84
C HIS A 21 15.14 -18.66 20.79
N PHE A 22 14.11 -19.38 20.34
CA PHE A 22 12.95 -19.68 21.17
C PHE A 22 13.28 -20.83 22.13
N GLN A 23 13.19 -20.57 23.44
CA GLN A 23 13.38 -21.58 24.49
C GLN A 23 12.05 -22.04 25.08
N THR A 24 11.21 -21.11 25.56
CA THR A 24 9.89 -21.41 26.11
C THR A 24 8.92 -20.24 25.92
N TRP A 25 7.63 -20.55 25.74
CA TRP A 25 6.59 -19.54 25.51
C TRP A 25 6.24 -18.75 26.79
N THR A 26 6.62 -19.24 27.97
CA THR A 26 6.39 -18.56 29.25
C THR A 26 7.30 -17.34 29.45
N GLU A 27 8.45 -17.30 28.78
CA GLU A 27 9.44 -16.20 28.86
C GLU A 27 8.95 -14.90 28.21
N PHE A 28 8.00 -14.97 27.27
CA PHE A 28 7.38 -13.77 26.66
C PHE A 28 6.62 -12.90 27.67
N SER A 29 6.32 -13.43 28.87
CA SER A 29 5.75 -12.65 29.97
C SER A 29 6.78 -11.72 30.64
N ARG A 30 8.08 -12.05 30.52
CA ARG A 30 9.19 -11.27 31.09
C ARG A 30 9.81 -10.30 30.11
N LEU A 31 9.61 -10.53 28.82
CA LEU A 31 10.04 -9.62 27.77
C LEU A 31 9.15 -8.36 27.83
N HIS A 32 9.76 -7.18 27.90
CA HIS A 32 9.08 -5.86 27.86
C HIS A 32 8.40 -5.56 26.50
N LEU A 33 7.93 -6.59 25.80
CA LEU A 33 7.26 -6.56 24.50
C LEU A 33 5.74 -6.44 24.65
N SER A 34 5.24 -6.28 25.87
CA SER A 34 3.82 -6.38 26.21
C SER A 34 2.97 -5.24 25.64
N ASN A 35 3.57 -4.11 25.26
CA ASN A 35 2.85 -2.90 24.85
C ASN A 35 3.28 -2.38 23.47
N LYS A 36 4.18 -3.08 22.76
CA LYS A 36 4.71 -2.61 21.48
C LYS A 36 3.99 -3.26 20.31
N LEU A 37 3.67 -2.45 19.31
CA LEU A 37 3.37 -2.94 17.98
C LEU A 37 4.68 -3.30 17.30
N ALA A 38 4.65 -4.32 16.47
CA ALA A 38 5.85 -4.79 15.81
C ALA A 38 5.54 -5.54 14.53
N ILE A 39 6.51 -5.53 13.62
CA ILE A 39 6.60 -6.50 12.56
C ILE A 39 7.44 -7.67 13.09
N PHE A 40 6.99 -8.91 12.95
CA PHE A 40 7.75 -10.05 13.45
C PHE A 40 7.81 -11.19 12.45
N GLY A 41 8.90 -11.95 12.54
CA GLY A 41 9.16 -13.15 11.77
C GLY A 41 9.38 -14.33 12.71
N VAL A 42 8.89 -15.50 12.32
CA VAL A 42 9.21 -16.78 12.95
C VAL A 42 9.93 -17.65 11.94
N GLY A 43 11.07 -18.16 12.34
CA GLY A 43 11.96 -18.96 11.52
C GLY A 43 12.35 -20.26 12.21
N TYR A 44 12.98 -21.13 11.44
CA TYR A 44 13.50 -22.40 11.94
C TYR A 44 14.78 -22.76 11.21
N ASN A 45 15.58 -23.60 11.83
CA ASN A 45 16.65 -24.31 11.14
C ASN A 45 16.41 -25.82 11.24
N THR A 46 17.20 -26.59 10.49
CA THR A 46 17.12 -28.05 10.50
C THR A 46 18.48 -28.64 10.83
N ARG A 47 18.55 -29.97 10.98
CA ARG A 47 19.84 -30.65 11.15
C ARG A 47 20.73 -30.57 9.90
N TRP A 48 20.15 -30.29 8.74
CA TRP A 48 20.82 -30.26 7.44
C TRP A 48 21.14 -28.85 6.94
N ARG A 49 20.50 -27.84 7.53
CA ARG A 49 20.67 -26.43 7.19
C ARG A 49 20.68 -25.62 8.47
N GLU A 50 21.82 -25.01 8.77
CA GLU A 50 22.01 -24.21 9.98
C GLU A 50 21.37 -22.83 9.86
N ASP A 51 21.31 -22.27 8.64
CA ASP A 51 20.65 -21.01 8.34
C ASP A 51 19.17 -21.04 8.72
N VAL A 52 18.70 -19.93 9.30
CA VAL A 52 17.30 -19.76 9.68
C VAL A 52 16.46 -19.45 8.44
N CYS A 53 15.46 -20.27 8.20
CA CYS A 53 14.47 -20.11 7.13
C CYS A 53 13.16 -19.56 7.71
N TYR A 54 12.53 -18.61 7.02
CA TYR A 54 11.22 -18.08 7.42
C TYR A 54 10.13 -19.14 7.33
N HIS A 55 9.45 -19.37 8.45
CA HIS A 55 8.17 -20.07 8.47
C HIS A 55 7.01 -19.09 8.27
N TYR A 56 7.03 -17.98 9.02
CA TYR A 56 5.93 -17.05 9.17
C TYR A 56 6.44 -15.63 9.35
N ALA A 57 5.63 -14.66 8.94
CA ALA A 57 5.90 -13.24 9.15
C ALA A 57 4.58 -12.47 9.13
N GLU A 58 4.42 -11.51 10.03
CA GLU A 58 3.19 -10.74 10.23
C GLU A 58 3.48 -9.34 10.78
N ILE A 59 2.58 -8.40 10.50
CA ILE A 59 2.52 -7.08 11.15
C ILE A 59 1.53 -7.18 12.30
N SER A 60 2.03 -7.02 13.51
CA SER A 60 1.24 -6.97 14.74
C SER A 60 0.77 -5.53 14.98
N SER A 61 -0.23 -5.07 14.22
CA SER A 61 -0.70 -3.67 14.20
C SER A 61 -1.74 -3.33 15.28
N GLN A 62 -2.50 -4.32 15.76
CA GLN A 62 -3.59 -4.12 16.72
C GLN A 62 -3.36 -4.79 18.07
N VAL A 63 -2.52 -5.83 18.07
CA VAL A 63 -2.25 -6.65 19.24
C VAL A 63 -0.78 -6.45 19.62
N PRO A 64 -0.44 -6.26 20.91
CA PRO A 64 0.95 -6.16 21.29
C PRO A 64 1.74 -7.44 20.98
N LEU A 65 3.00 -7.27 20.58
CA LEU A 65 3.88 -8.36 20.14
C LEU A 65 3.96 -9.50 21.16
N GLY A 66 4.15 -9.18 22.44
CA GLY A 66 4.25 -10.20 23.50
C GLY A 66 2.99 -11.06 23.65
N LYS A 67 1.81 -10.55 23.30
CA LYS A 67 0.58 -11.34 23.25
C LYS A 67 0.55 -12.23 22.00
N ARG A 68 0.90 -11.70 20.82
CA ARG A 68 0.94 -12.50 19.58
C ARG A 68 1.97 -13.61 19.61
N LEU A 69 3.19 -13.37 20.10
CA LEU A 69 4.22 -14.42 20.23
C LEU A 69 3.77 -15.53 21.18
N ARG A 70 3.08 -15.21 22.28
CA ARG A 70 2.50 -16.22 23.18
C ARG A 70 1.45 -17.07 22.48
N GLU A 71 0.55 -16.47 21.71
CA GLU A 71 -0.42 -17.23 20.91
C GLU A 71 0.28 -18.14 19.89
N TYR A 72 1.31 -17.60 19.22
CA TYR A 72 2.03 -18.31 18.17
C TYR A 72 2.84 -19.50 18.71
N PHE A 73 3.49 -19.37 19.85
CA PHE A 73 4.37 -20.40 20.41
C PHE A 73 3.74 -21.29 21.48
N ASN A 74 2.56 -20.95 22.01
CA ASN A 74 1.90 -21.79 23.02
C ASN A 74 1.27 -23.04 22.35
N PRO A 75 1.71 -24.27 22.70
CA PRO A 75 1.19 -25.51 22.12
C PRO A 75 -0.30 -25.77 22.44
N GLU A 76 -0.90 -25.06 23.38
CA GLU A 76 -2.34 -25.11 23.67
C GLU A 76 -3.17 -24.30 22.67
N LYS A 77 -2.52 -23.42 21.90
CA LYS A 77 -3.17 -22.56 20.89
C LYS A 77 -3.06 -23.18 19.50
N PRO A 78 -4.00 -22.86 18.58
CA PRO A 78 -3.99 -23.42 17.22
C PRO A 78 -2.66 -23.23 16.48
N GLU A 79 -2.07 -22.03 16.56
CA GLU A 79 -0.81 -21.66 15.92
C GLU A 79 0.37 -22.44 16.49
N GLY A 80 0.48 -22.53 17.82
CA GLY A 80 1.54 -23.30 18.46
C GLY A 80 1.45 -24.80 18.19
N ARG A 81 0.24 -25.36 18.05
CA ARG A 81 0.08 -26.75 17.58
C ARG A 81 0.65 -26.98 16.19
N VAL A 82 0.51 -26.00 15.29
CA VAL A 82 1.11 -26.07 13.94
C VAL A 82 2.63 -26.10 14.05
N ILE A 83 3.24 -25.24 14.88
CA ILE A 83 4.70 -25.24 15.09
C ILE A 83 5.16 -26.57 15.66
N MET A 84 4.54 -27.07 16.72
CA MET A 84 4.89 -28.35 17.33
C MET A 84 4.82 -29.50 16.34
N THR A 85 3.76 -29.51 15.51
CA THR A 85 3.61 -30.50 14.44
C THR A 85 4.75 -30.40 13.43
N LYS A 86 5.16 -29.19 13.03
CA LYS A 86 6.28 -28.99 12.10
C LYS A 86 7.63 -29.35 12.72
N VAL A 87 7.86 -29.05 14.00
CA VAL A 87 9.07 -29.48 14.71
C VAL A 87 9.23 -31.00 14.64
N GLN A 88 8.14 -31.75 14.87
CA GLN A 88 8.15 -33.21 14.83
C GLN A 88 8.19 -33.78 13.40
N LYS A 89 7.34 -33.29 12.49
CA LYS A 89 7.18 -33.87 11.15
C LYS A 89 8.22 -33.41 10.14
N MET A 90 8.72 -32.18 10.28
CA MET A 90 9.68 -31.57 9.36
C MET A 90 11.11 -31.55 9.91
N ASN A 91 11.36 -32.23 11.04
CA ASN A 91 12.68 -32.32 11.69
C ASN A 91 13.34 -30.95 11.93
N TRP A 92 12.55 -29.96 12.36
CA TRP A 92 13.14 -28.67 12.76
C TRP A 92 13.98 -28.87 14.01
N LYS A 93 15.20 -28.31 14.00
CA LYS A 93 16.14 -28.42 15.11
C LYS A 93 15.80 -27.36 16.15
N ASN A 94 15.84 -26.10 15.75
CA ASN A 94 15.52 -24.96 16.59
C ASN A 94 14.50 -24.06 15.89
N VAL A 95 13.73 -23.34 16.70
CA VAL A 95 12.80 -22.30 16.26
C VAL A 95 13.32 -20.96 16.75
N TYR A 96 13.12 -19.92 15.95
CA TYR A 96 13.64 -18.58 16.20
C TYR A 96 12.56 -17.55 15.92
N TYR A 97 12.69 -16.39 16.54
CA TYR A 97 11.90 -15.21 16.22
C TYR A 97 12.81 -14.00 16.02
N LYS A 98 12.31 -13.00 15.30
CA LYS A 98 12.90 -11.66 15.27
C LYS A 98 11.78 -10.65 15.07
N PHE A 99 12.01 -9.42 15.49
CA PHE A 99 10.99 -8.38 15.40
C PHE A 99 11.61 -7.00 15.18
N LEU A 100 10.81 -6.13 14.57
CA LEU A 100 11.04 -4.71 14.41
C LEU A 100 9.90 -4.00 15.15
N ASP A 101 10.23 -3.23 16.18
CA ASP A 101 9.25 -2.35 16.83
C ASP A 101 8.79 -1.28 15.84
N ILE A 102 7.49 -1.01 15.80
CA ILE A 102 6.90 0.04 14.95
C ILE A 102 5.98 0.94 15.77
N THR A 103 5.84 2.18 15.34
CA THR A 103 4.85 3.12 15.90
C THR A 103 3.44 2.79 15.38
N ILE A 104 2.42 3.40 16.00
CA ILE A 104 1.03 3.28 15.53
C ILE A 104 0.88 3.87 14.12
N SER A 105 1.51 5.02 13.84
CA SER A 105 1.51 5.62 12.51
C SER A 105 2.19 4.75 11.46
N GLU A 106 3.32 4.10 11.78
CA GLU A 106 3.98 3.16 10.87
C GLU A 106 3.09 1.94 10.59
N ALA A 107 2.41 1.41 11.61
CA ALA A 107 1.43 0.35 11.43
C ALA A 107 0.28 0.77 10.49
N ARG A 108 -0.27 1.99 10.67
CA ARG A 108 -1.29 2.56 9.78
C ARG A 108 -0.76 2.85 8.37
N CYS A 109 0.50 3.22 8.23
CA CYS A 109 1.15 3.39 6.94
C CYS A 109 1.24 2.07 6.16
N LEU A 110 1.52 0.97 6.87
CA LEU A 110 1.54 -0.37 6.25
C LEU A 110 0.14 -0.89 5.93
N GLU A 111 -0.87 -0.59 6.76
CA GLU A 111 -2.28 -0.84 6.46
C GLU A 111 -2.71 -0.09 5.20
N LEU A 112 -2.39 1.20 5.10
CA LEU A 112 -2.58 2.00 3.90
C LEU A 112 -1.98 1.31 2.68
N HIS A 113 -0.82 0.66 2.82
CA HIS A 113 -0.16 -0.04 1.71
C HIS A 113 -0.79 -1.38 1.35
N LEU A 114 -1.10 -2.21 2.35
CA LEU A 114 -1.39 -3.63 2.17
C LEU A 114 -2.88 -3.97 2.16
N GLU A 115 -3.72 -3.11 2.74
CA GLU A 115 -5.15 -3.38 2.97
C GLU A 115 -6.06 -2.37 2.27
N VAL A 116 -5.59 -1.15 2.02
CA VAL A 116 -6.39 -0.11 1.35
C VAL A 116 -6.18 -0.10 -0.16
N ASP A 117 -7.27 -0.28 -0.89
CA ASP A 117 -7.32 -0.24 -2.35
C ASP A 117 -7.12 1.17 -2.91
N TRP A 118 -6.61 1.24 -4.14
CA TRP A 118 -6.48 2.48 -4.89
C TRP A 118 -7.81 2.94 -5.46
N VAL A 119 -8.13 4.22 -5.27
CA VAL A 119 -9.30 4.88 -5.85
C VAL A 119 -8.86 5.73 -7.05
N PRO A 120 -9.39 5.48 -8.26
CA PRO A 120 -9.06 6.29 -9.43
C PRO A 120 -9.59 7.72 -9.30
N VAL A 121 -8.82 8.70 -9.78
CA VAL A 121 -9.23 10.11 -9.85
C VAL A 121 -9.54 10.47 -11.29
N CYS A 122 -10.81 10.77 -11.56
CA CYS A 122 -11.27 11.15 -12.89
C CYS A 122 -10.73 12.53 -13.31
N GLN A 123 -10.50 12.71 -14.61
CA GLN A 123 -10.23 14.03 -15.20
C GLN A 123 -11.43 14.47 -16.05
N SER A 124 -11.87 15.70 -15.86
CA SER A 124 -12.91 16.33 -16.68
C SER A 124 -12.30 17.40 -17.58
N ARG A 125 -12.72 17.43 -18.85
CA ARG A 125 -12.36 18.47 -19.81
C ARG A 125 -13.46 19.51 -19.86
N VAL A 126 -13.08 20.78 -19.71
CA VAL A 126 -14.02 21.90 -19.91
C VAL A 126 -14.16 22.12 -21.41
N THR A 127 -15.33 21.80 -21.96
CA THR A 127 -15.69 22.10 -23.35
C THR A 127 -15.98 23.61 -23.50
N GLY A 128 -15.26 24.32 -24.37
CA GLY A 128 -15.60 25.70 -24.78
C GLY A 128 -14.62 26.82 -24.38
N SER A 129 -13.42 26.52 -23.85
CA SER A 129 -12.36 27.51 -23.60
C SER A 129 -11.20 27.34 -24.58
N SER A 130 -10.64 28.45 -25.07
CA SER A 130 -9.46 28.46 -25.98
C SER A 130 -8.18 27.88 -25.36
N ARG A 131 -8.21 27.55 -24.06
CA ARG A 131 -7.20 26.75 -23.37
C ARG A 131 -7.90 25.51 -22.79
N SER A 132 -7.73 24.38 -23.45
CA SER A 132 -8.23 23.07 -23.03
C SER A 132 -7.57 22.61 -21.72
N SER A 133 -7.93 23.20 -20.58
CA SER A 133 -7.46 22.75 -19.26
C SER A 133 -8.39 21.66 -18.73
N SER A 134 -7.87 20.46 -18.48
CA SER A 134 -8.58 19.47 -17.67
C SER A 134 -8.41 19.77 -16.18
N HIS A 135 -9.36 19.29 -15.37
CA HIS A 135 -9.28 19.34 -13.92
C HIS A 135 -9.65 17.98 -13.34
N TYR A 136 -9.11 17.67 -12.16
CA TYR A 136 -9.43 16.42 -11.47
C TYR A 136 -10.76 16.54 -10.72
N LEU A 137 -11.52 15.45 -10.76
CA LEU A 137 -12.72 15.24 -9.98
C LEU A 137 -12.37 14.26 -8.86
N LEU A 138 -12.25 14.79 -7.65
CA LEU A 138 -12.02 14.00 -6.46
C LEU A 138 -13.30 13.24 -6.03
N PRO A 139 -13.19 12.02 -5.48
CA PRO A 139 -14.31 11.31 -4.89
C PRO A 139 -15.04 12.13 -3.82
N ALA A 140 -16.36 11.97 -3.73
CA ALA A 140 -17.20 12.75 -2.81
C ALA A 140 -17.07 12.30 -1.35
N ASP A 141 -16.63 11.06 -1.14
CA ASP A 141 -16.54 10.34 0.13
C ASP A 141 -15.18 10.45 0.82
N ILE A 142 -14.32 11.39 0.39
CA ILE A 142 -13.04 11.63 1.08
C ILE A 142 -13.31 12.12 2.51
N PRO A 143 -12.71 11.48 3.54
CA PRO A 143 -12.97 11.78 4.93
C PRO A 143 -12.52 13.20 5.33
N ARG A 144 -13.31 13.82 6.21
CA ARG A 144 -13.04 15.12 6.83
C ARG A 144 -12.30 15.00 8.16
N THR A 145 -11.49 13.97 8.30
CA THR A 145 -10.69 13.66 9.49
C THR A 145 -9.19 13.73 9.15
N HIS A 146 -8.36 13.62 10.17
CA HIS A 146 -6.91 13.51 10.04
C HIS A 146 -6.51 12.10 9.61
N GLY A 147 -5.31 11.96 9.03
CA GLY A 147 -4.80 10.65 8.66
C GLY A 147 -3.68 10.68 7.64
N LEU A 148 -3.48 9.54 6.99
CA LEU A 148 -2.49 9.37 5.93
C LEU A 148 -3.20 9.26 4.59
N TYR A 149 -2.58 9.81 3.55
CA TYR A 149 -3.06 9.66 2.19
C TYR A 149 -1.89 9.48 1.24
N SER A 150 -2.10 8.75 0.15
CA SER A 150 -1.08 8.57 -0.88
C SER A 150 -1.63 8.91 -2.25
N ILE A 151 -0.78 9.46 -3.10
CA ILE A 151 -1.06 9.68 -4.52
C ILE A 151 -0.16 8.71 -5.29
N GLY A 152 -0.77 8.03 -6.24
CA GLY A 152 -0.11 7.12 -7.15
C GLY A 152 -0.50 7.40 -8.58
N TYR A 153 0.28 6.83 -9.50
CA TYR A 153 0.01 6.99 -10.92
C TYR A 153 0.29 5.71 -11.69
N GLU A 154 -0.27 5.66 -12.88
CA GLU A 154 -0.06 4.62 -13.85
C GLU A 154 0.21 5.26 -15.21
N ALA A 155 1.28 4.85 -15.88
CA ALA A 155 1.60 5.33 -17.22
C ALA A 155 0.60 4.77 -18.22
N LEU A 156 -0.18 5.64 -18.85
CA LEU A 156 -1.02 5.23 -19.98
C LEU A 156 -0.10 5.10 -21.19
N LEU A 157 0.14 3.85 -21.61
CA LEU A 157 0.69 3.61 -22.93
C LEU A 157 -0.31 4.19 -23.94
N THR A 158 0.16 5.04 -24.83
CA THR A 158 -0.63 5.66 -25.90
C THR A 158 -1.08 4.60 -26.91
N CYS A 159 -2.01 3.74 -26.50
CA CYS A 159 -2.82 2.96 -27.42
C CYS A 159 -3.81 3.92 -28.06
N SER A 160 -3.65 4.14 -29.35
CA SER A 160 -4.58 4.86 -30.21
C SER A 160 -5.95 4.18 -30.24
N ALA A 161 -6.76 4.40 -29.21
CA ALA A 161 -8.18 4.09 -29.18
C ALA A 161 -8.91 5.27 -28.51
N PRO A 162 -10.07 5.71 -29.05
CA PRO A 162 -10.74 6.91 -28.57
C PRO A 162 -11.19 6.74 -27.10
N PRO A 163 -11.18 7.83 -26.31
CA PRO A 163 -11.54 7.78 -24.90
C PRO A 163 -12.99 7.33 -24.75
N GLN A 164 -13.20 6.18 -24.13
CA GLN A 164 -14.53 5.75 -23.71
C GLN A 164 -15.00 6.67 -22.59
N THR A 165 -15.88 7.59 -22.94
CA THR A 165 -16.77 8.28 -22.01
C THR A 165 -17.56 7.24 -21.24
N CYS A 166 -17.50 7.28 -19.91
CA CYS A 166 -18.40 6.51 -19.05
C CYS A 166 -19.85 6.97 -19.30
N SER A 167 -20.56 6.32 -20.21
CA SER A 167 -22.00 6.43 -20.31
C SER A 167 -22.64 5.43 -19.34
N HIS A 168 -23.34 5.98 -18.35
CA HIS A 168 -24.31 5.27 -17.52
C HIS A 168 -25.22 4.42 -18.42
N ALA A 169 -25.11 3.10 -18.33
CA ALA A 169 -26.12 2.20 -18.87
C ALA A 169 -26.99 1.74 -17.70
N GLU A 170 -28.16 2.37 -17.60
CA GLU A 170 -29.30 1.80 -16.89
C GLU A 170 -29.54 0.40 -17.47
N ARG A 171 -29.43 -0.63 -16.63
CA ARG A 171 -29.74 -2.00 -17.04
C ARG A 171 -31.05 -2.38 -16.36
N GLU A 172 -32.09 -2.31 -17.17
CA GLU A 172 -33.42 -2.81 -16.86
C GLU A 172 -33.39 -4.28 -16.47
N GLU A 173 -34.29 -4.55 -15.53
CA GLU A 173 -34.65 -5.79 -14.89
C GLU A 173 -35.29 -6.76 -15.90
N ASP A 174 -34.77 -7.99 -16.02
CA ASP A 174 -35.67 -9.13 -16.29
C ASP A 174 -35.09 -10.49 -15.87
N SER A 175 -35.85 -11.12 -14.96
CA SER A 175 -36.18 -12.54 -14.76
C SER A 175 -35.14 -13.68 -14.59
N LEU A 176 -35.16 -14.19 -13.34
CA LEU A 176 -35.57 -15.55 -12.91
C LEU A 176 -34.63 -16.78 -13.00
N HIS A 177 -34.59 -17.46 -11.83
CA HIS A 177 -34.57 -18.91 -11.53
C HIS A 177 -33.35 -19.51 -10.78
N HIS A 178 -33.68 -19.90 -9.53
CA HIS A 178 -33.14 -20.95 -8.65
C HIS A 178 -32.27 -22.07 -9.27
N SER A 179 -31.22 -22.49 -8.57
CA SER A 179 -31.24 -23.67 -7.68
C SER A 179 -29.85 -24.06 -7.15
N GLU A 180 -29.82 -24.55 -5.91
CA GLU A 180 -28.70 -25.09 -5.14
C GLU A 180 -28.07 -26.35 -5.79
N THR A 181 -26.83 -26.72 -5.44
CA THR A 181 -26.41 -28.03 -4.86
C THR A 181 -24.86 -28.19 -4.85
N GLU A 182 -24.36 -28.80 -3.76
CA GLU A 182 -22.99 -29.24 -3.45
C GLU A 182 -22.40 -30.30 -4.39
N ASN A 183 -21.07 -30.28 -4.62
CA ASN A 183 -20.09 -31.32 -4.23
C ASN A 183 -18.78 -31.24 -5.03
N GLY A 184 -17.67 -31.63 -4.37
CA GLY A 184 -16.30 -31.45 -4.86
C GLY A 184 -15.77 -32.53 -5.82
N SER A 185 -14.64 -32.22 -6.45
CA SER A 185 -13.68 -33.18 -7.00
C SER A 185 -12.36 -32.45 -7.31
N GLU A 186 -11.26 -33.03 -6.82
CA GLU A 186 -9.88 -32.66 -7.14
C GLU A 186 -9.49 -33.21 -8.52
N GLN A 187 -8.93 -32.39 -9.43
CA GLN A 187 -7.96 -32.89 -10.40
C GLN A 187 -7.03 -31.79 -10.94
N LEU A 188 -5.73 -32.09 -10.87
CA LEU A 188 -4.64 -31.42 -11.58
C LEU A 188 -4.83 -31.56 -13.11
N ASP A 189 -4.71 -30.47 -13.87
CA ASP A 189 -3.66 -30.33 -14.89
C ASP A 189 -3.58 -28.87 -15.41
N GLY A 190 -2.39 -28.46 -15.83
CA GLY A 190 -2.10 -27.10 -16.27
C GLY A 190 -2.54 -26.82 -17.70
N VAL A 191 -3.31 -25.74 -17.89
CA VAL A 191 -3.39 -25.00 -19.16
C VAL A 191 -3.51 -23.51 -18.82
N LEU A 192 -2.59 -22.73 -19.39
CA LEU A 192 -2.61 -21.27 -19.41
C LEU A 192 -3.95 -20.75 -19.95
N GLY A 193 -4.76 -20.17 -19.06
CA GLY A 193 -5.94 -19.37 -19.38
C GLY A 193 -5.82 -17.98 -18.72
N PRO A 194 -6.28 -16.91 -19.37
CA PRO A 194 -6.12 -15.55 -18.87
C PRO A 194 -7.08 -15.32 -17.70
N GLY A 195 -6.60 -15.58 -16.48
CA GLY A 195 -7.20 -14.97 -15.30
C GLY A 195 -7.10 -13.45 -15.41
N PRO A 196 -8.02 -12.67 -14.80
CA PRO A 196 -7.97 -11.22 -14.83
C PRO A 196 -6.69 -10.77 -14.10
N ARG A 197 -5.62 -10.61 -14.87
CA ARG A 197 -4.42 -9.94 -14.44
C ARG A 197 -4.78 -8.46 -14.45
N THR A 198 -4.93 -7.87 -13.27
CA THR A 198 -4.90 -6.41 -13.08
C THR A 198 -3.48 -5.95 -13.43
N GLY A 199 -3.24 -5.86 -14.73
CA GLY A 199 -1.95 -5.64 -15.33
C GLY A 199 -1.66 -4.17 -15.48
N THR A 200 -1.38 -3.52 -14.34
CA THR A 200 -0.49 -2.36 -14.17
C THR A 200 -0.52 -1.94 -12.69
N ALA A 201 0.57 -2.15 -11.95
CA ALA A 201 0.66 -1.81 -10.53
C ALA A 201 0.79 -0.29 -10.38
N VAL A 202 -0.23 0.36 -9.81
CA VAL A 202 -0.18 1.78 -9.46
C VAL A 202 1.11 2.07 -8.70
N THR A 203 1.92 2.98 -9.24
CA THR A 203 3.19 3.38 -8.65
C THR A 203 2.94 4.51 -7.68
N TYR A 204 3.35 4.34 -6.42
CA TYR A 204 3.35 5.42 -5.44
C TYR A 204 4.27 6.53 -5.89
N CYS A 205 3.83 7.78 -5.74
CA CYS A 205 4.68 8.92 -6.01
C CYS A 205 4.72 9.92 -4.86
N TYR A 206 3.71 9.87 -3.99
CA TYR A 206 3.61 10.76 -2.85
C TYR A 206 2.88 10.08 -1.69
N LEU A 207 3.39 10.28 -0.48
CA LEU A 207 2.75 10.01 0.81
C LEU A 207 2.58 11.34 1.54
N GLY A 208 1.35 11.69 1.90
CA GLY A 208 1.04 12.88 2.66
C GLY A 208 0.51 12.55 4.05
N ILE A 209 0.83 13.44 4.99
CA ILE A 209 0.34 13.40 6.36
C ILE A 209 -0.64 14.56 6.54
N ALA A 210 -1.89 14.24 6.89
CA ALA A 210 -2.95 15.22 7.09
C ALA A 210 -3.06 15.58 8.59
N GLU A 211 -2.06 16.30 9.10
CA GLU A 211 -1.96 16.73 10.50
C GLU A 211 -2.62 18.09 10.72
N ASP A 212 -2.16 19.14 10.02
CA ASP A 212 -2.72 20.50 10.15
C ASP A 212 -4.10 20.66 9.52
N ARG A 213 -4.48 19.72 8.65
CA ARG A 213 -5.69 19.75 7.84
C ARG A 213 -6.29 18.37 7.72
N THR A 214 -7.55 18.30 7.33
CA THR A 214 -8.18 17.03 7.03
C THR A 214 -7.59 16.41 5.76
N ILE A 215 -7.73 15.08 5.61
CA ILE A 215 -7.36 14.35 4.38
C ILE A 215 -8.01 15.01 3.17
N GLN A 216 -9.31 15.32 3.27
CA GLN A 216 -10.05 16.04 2.24
C GLN A 216 -9.39 17.37 1.86
N GLN A 217 -9.12 18.24 2.83
CA GLN A 217 -8.52 19.55 2.56
C GLN A 217 -7.12 19.43 1.94
N SER A 218 -6.33 18.46 2.38
CA SER A 218 -4.98 18.20 1.87
C SER A 218 -5.00 17.73 0.41
N LEU A 219 -5.88 16.78 0.07
CA LEU A 219 -6.08 16.33 -1.30
C LEU A 219 -6.61 17.46 -2.19
N PHE A 220 -7.62 18.22 -1.75
CA PHE A 220 -8.12 19.38 -2.51
C PHE A 220 -7.01 20.39 -2.84
N GLN A 221 -6.11 20.66 -1.89
CA GLN A 221 -4.98 21.55 -2.12
C GLN A 221 -4.04 21.05 -3.23
N HIS A 222 -3.72 19.75 -3.26
CA HIS A 222 -2.86 19.18 -4.31
C HIS A 222 -3.52 19.17 -5.68
N PHE A 223 -4.81 18.83 -5.75
CA PHE A 223 -5.52 18.60 -7.01
C PHE A 223 -6.14 19.85 -7.63
N GLN A 224 -6.50 20.85 -6.82
CA GLN A 224 -7.17 22.08 -7.27
C GLN A 224 -6.35 23.36 -7.02
N GLY A 225 -5.21 23.24 -6.34
CA GLY A 225 -4.32 24.35 -6.02
C GLY A 225 -4.80 25.19 -4.83
N PRO A 226 -3.97 26.15 -4.38
CA PRO A 226 -4.37 27.09 -3.34
C PRO A 226 -5.55 27.92 -3.87
N GLY A 227 -6.70 27.84 -3.21
CA GLY A 227 -7.81 28.76 -3.45
C GLY A 227 -7.39 30.22 -3.24
N LYS A 228 -8.29 31.17 -3.51
CA LYS A 228 -8.06 32.64 -3.48
C LYS A 228 -7.48 33.21 -2.16
N HIS A 229 -7.30 32.41 -1.12
CA HIS A 229 -6.87 32.81 0.22
C HIS A 229 -5.56 32.17 0.71
N PHE A 230 -4.80 31.46 -0.13
CA PHE A 230 -3.54 30.85 0.30
C PHE A 230 -2.28 31.62 -0.09
N VAL A 231 -1.35 31.65 0.87
CA VAL A 231 -0.05 32.34 0.82
C VAL A 231 0.77 31.89 -0.39
N ARG A 232 1.39 32.88 -1.04
CA ARG A 232 2.21 32.80 -2.26
C ARG A 232 3.50 31.98 -2.02
N GLY A 233 3.37 30.66 -1.97
CA GLY A 233 4.48 29.70 -1.97
C GLY A 233 4.56 28.93 -3.29
N GLU A 234 5.74 28.42 -3.64
CA GLU A 234 5.86 27.50 -4.77
C GLU A 234 5.07 26.20 -4.50
N PRO A 235 4.38 25.64 -5.51
CA PRO A 235 3.65 24.39 -5.35
C PRO A 235 4.62 23.24 -5.09
N SER A 236 4.21 22.31 -4.20
CA SER A 236 4.95 21.08 -3.93
C SER A 236 5.15 20.25 -5.21
N GLY A 237 6.18 19.39 -5.22
CA GLY A 237 6.52 18.56 -6.38
C GLY A 237 5.32 17.79 -6.94
N VAL A 238 4.54 17.14 -6.06
CA VAL A 238 3.32 16.40 -6.45
C VAL A 238 2.24 17.32 -7.04
N THR A 239 2.08 18.53 -6.50
CA THR A 239 1.09 19.50 -7.00
C THR A 239 1.45 19.95 -8.42
N ARG A 240 2.74 20.23 -8.66
CA ARG A 240 3.24 20.59 -10.00
C ARG A 240 3.05 19.43 -10.98
N PHE A 241 3.39 18.21 -10.58
CA PHE A 241 3.16 17.01 -11.39
C PHE A 241 1.69 16.83 -11.79
N LEU A 242 0.76 16.97 -10.84
CA LEU A 242 -0.68 16.87 -11.13
C LEU A 242 -1.14 17.94 -12.11
N GLN A 243 -0.68 19.19 -11.95
CA GLN A 243 -1.01 20.30 -12.85
C GLN A 243 -0.47 20.08 -14.26
N GLU A 244 0.76 19.59 -14.40
CA GLU A 244 1.38 19.26 -15.69
C GLU A 244 0.62 18.13 -16.41
N ASN A 245 0.23 17.08 -15.68
CA ASN A 245 -0.57 15.98 -16.22
C ASN A 245 -1.93 16.46 -16.77
N CYS A 246 -2.56 17.48 -16.15
CA CYS A 246 -3.77 18.12 -16.69
C CYS A 246 -3.51 18.99 -17.93
N ARG A 247 -2.35 19.66 -18.02
CA ARG A 247 -2.00 20.47 -19.20
C ARG A 247 -1.72 19.58 -20.41
N GLY A 248 -1.06 18.44 -20.21
CA GLY A 248 -0.76 17.47 -21.26
C GLY A 248 -2.01 16.82 -21.88
N ALA A 249 -3.10 16.71 -21.12
CA ALA A 249 -4.38 16.16 -21.62
C ALA A 249 -5.08 17.07 -22.67
N GLY A 250 -4.68 18.33 -22.79
CA GLY A 250 -5.33 19.34 -23.65
C GLY A 250 -4.75 19.47 -25.07
N LEU A 251 -3.57 18.91 -25.34
CA LEU A 251 -2.92 18.96 -26.65
C LEU A 251 -3.33 17.72 -27.48
N GLY A 252 -4.55 17.78 -28.03
CA GLY A 252 -4.86 16.99 -29.21
C GLY A 252 -4.03 17.49 -30.39
N GLN A 253 -3.36 16.56 -31.08
CA GLN A 253 -2.91 16.62 -32.48
C GLN A 253 -3.05 18.00 -33.15
N ASP A 254 -2.02 18.84 -33.13
CA ASP A 254 -1.84 19.91 -34.14
C ASP A 254 -0.46 20.62 -34.05
N SER A 255 0.61 19.90 -33.67
CA SER A 255 1.97 20.42 -33.85
C SER A 255 2.95 19.32 -34.24
N VAL A 256 3.24 19.28 -35.53
CA VAL A 256 4.36 18.55 -36.12
C VAL A 256 5.65 19.24 -35.69
N SER A 257 6.26 18.81 -34.57
CA SER A 257 7.71 18.81 -34.29
C SER A 257 8.00 18.80 -32.79
N SER A 258 8.10 17.62 -32.18
CA SER A 258 8.90 17.30 -30.98
C SER A 258 8.68 15.81 -30.68
N GLN A 259 9.76 15.06 -30.48
CA GLN A 259 9.75 13.59 -30.41
C GLN A 259 9.26 13.03 -29.06
N ASP A 260 8.71 13.86 -28.18
CA ASP A 260 8.22 13.48 -26.85
C ASP A 260 6.75 13.92 -26.71
N SER A 261 5.80 13.06 -27.07
CA SER A 261 4.40 13.25 -26.66
C SER A 261 4.34 13.25 -25.14
N PRO A 262 3.64 14.20 -24.48
CA PRO A 262 3.57 14.23 -23.02
C PRO A 262 2.92 12.93 -22.54
N GLN A 263 3.68 12.14 -21.80
CA GLN A 263 3.19 10.90 -21.20
C GLN A 263 2.04 11.26 -20.26
N HIS A 264 0.84 10.75 -20.54
CA HIS A 264 -0.33 10.98 -19.70
C HIS A 264 -0.43 9.86 -18.67
N PHE A 265 -0.78 10.24 -17.45
CA PHE A 265 -0.87 9.32 -16.32
C PHE A 265 -2.29 9.24 -15.81
N ALA A 266 -2.78 8.01 -15.61
CA ALA A 266 -3.94 7.79 -14.76
C ALA A 266 -3.52 8.00 -13.31
N ILE A 267 -4.31 8.76 -12.55
CA ILE A 267 -3.98 9.15 -11.18
C ILE A 267 -4.90 8.42 -10.21
N TYR A 268 -4.34 7.99 -9.10
CA TYR A 268 -5.01 7.25 -8.05
C TYR A 268 -4.70 7.85 -6.69
N ILE A 269 -5.62 7.70 -5.75
CA ILE A 269 -5.46 8.07 -4.36
C ILE A 269 -5.83 6.90 -3.45
N LYS A 270 -5.27 6.87 -2.25
CA LYS A 270 -5.91 6.16 -1.14
C LYS A 270 -5.62 6.86 0.18
N PHE A 271 -6.37 6.52 1.21
CA PHE A 271 -6.30 7.18 2.50
C PHE A 271 -6.72 6.23 3.63
N VAL A 272 -6.21 6.51 4.82
CA VAL A 272 -6.59 5.85 6.07
C VAL A 272 -6.70 6.91 7.15
N GLU A 273 -7.78 6.85 7.93
CA GLU A 273 -7.99 7.74 9.06
C GLU A 273 -7.07 7.35 10.21
N VAL A 274 -6.42 8.34 10.83
CA VAL A 274 -5.53 8.14 11.97
C VAL A 274 -5.79 9.26 12.97
N GLU A 275 -5.88 8.92 14.26
CA GLU A 275 -6.03 9.92 15.31
C GLU A 275 -4.78 10.82 15.35
N LEU A 276 -5.00 12.11 15.63
CA LEU A 276 -3.97 13.14 15.60
C LEU A 276 -2.80 12.80 16.54
N ASP A 277 -3.09 12.25 17.71
CA ASP A 277 -2.09 11.87 18.72
C ASP A 277 -1.10 10.80 18.24
N PHE A 278 -1.44 10.07 17.17
CA PHE A 278 -0.60 9.04 16.59
C PHE A 278 0.03 9.46 15.27
N LEU A 279 -0.40 10.57 14.67
CA LEU A 279 0.17 11.07 13.42
C LEU A 279 1.61 11.55 13.62
N SER A 280 2.40 11.47 12.54
CA SER A 280 3.77 12.00 12.47
C SER A 280 4.80 11.39 13.44
N ALA A 281 4.46 10.33 14.19
CA ALA A 281 5.45 9.54 14.92
C ALA A 281 6.22 8.61 13.97
N GLY A 282 7.52 8.43 14.21
CA GLY A 282 8.36 7.50 13.43
C GLY A 282 8.72 8.03 12.02
N SER A 283 9.18 7.12 11.15
CA SER A 283 9.71 7.46 9.82
C SER A 283 8.77 6.92 8.72
N LEU A 284 7.64 7.61 8.49
CA LEU A 284 6.57 7.09 7.63
C LEU A 284 6.97 6.93 6.16
N VAL A 285 7.73 7.88 5.63
CA VAL A 285 8.22 7.81 4.24
C VAL A 285 9.15 6.61 4.09
N GLU A 286 10.15 6.47 4.96
CA GLU A 286 11.08 5.33 4.96
C GLU A 286 10.35 3.99 5.15
N CYS A 287 9.35 3.95 6.04
CA CYS A 287 8.51 2.79 6.27
C CYS A 287 7.81 2.35 4.97
N LEU A 288 7.17 3.29 4.26
CA LEU A 288 6.50 3.00 3.00
C LEU A 288 7.49 2.65 1.89
N GLU A 289 8.58 3.40 1.74
CA GLU A 289 9.63 3.15 0.74
C GLU A 289 10.25 1.76 0.90
N THR A 290 10.48 1.33 2.14
CA THR A 290 10.95 -0.02 2.45
C THR A 290 9.92 -1.09 2.03
N ALA A 291 8.63 -0.84 2.30
CA ALA A 291 7.57 -1.76 1.94
C ALA A 291 7.41 -1.90 0.41
N VAL A 292 7.33 -0.77 -0.31
CA VAL A 292 7.15 -0.76 -1.77
C VAL A 292 8.43 -1.16 -2.51
N GLY A 293 9.60 -0.91 -1.92
CA GLY A 293 10.92 -1.26 -2.46
C GLY A 293 11.53 -0.20 -3.39
N TYR A 294 11.07 1.05 -3.33
CA TYR A 294 11.59 2.18 -4.11
C TYR A 294 11.26 3.51 -3.41
N SER A 295 12.01 4.56 -3.77
CA SER A 295 11.81 5.90 -3.22
C SER A 295 10.64 6.65 -3.86
N LEU A 296 9.94 7.45 -3.05
CA LEU A 296 8.79 8.23 -3.48
C LEU A 296 9.24 9.54 -4.12
N LYS A 297 8.97 9.66 -5.42
CA LYS A 297 9.45 10.75 -6.28
C LYS A 297 9.21 12.16 -5.71
N PHE A 298 8.09 12.39 -5.01
CA PHE A 298 7.69 13.73 -4.59
C PHE A 298 7.71 13.95 -3.07
N ASN A 299 8.27 13.02 -2.29
CA ASN A 299 8.41 13.16 -0.84
C ASN A 299 9.72 13.78 -0.38
N ASN A 300 10.72 13.85 -1.26
CA ASN A 300 11.99 14.47 -0.95
C ASN A 300 11.87 16.00 -1.13
N GLU A 301 11.64 16.71 -0.03
CA GLU A 301 11.93 18.14 0.02
C GLU A 301 13.47 18.30 0.03
N ALA A 302 14.05 18.70 -1.10
CA ALA A 302 15.48 19.00 -1.30
C ALA A 302 16.45 17.80 -1.43
N SER A 303 16.67 17.35 -2.67
CA SER A 303 17.97 16.79 -3.12
C SER A 303 18.29 17.12 -4.58
N GLU A 304 17.78 18.23 -5.12
CA GLU A 304 18.22 18.80 -6.41
C GLU A 304 18.87 20.18 -6.24
N LEU A 305 19.38 20.47 -5.04
CA LEU A 305 20.31 21.58 -4.80
C LEU A 305 21.51 21.05 -4.03
N LEU A 306 22.46 20.48 -4.79
CA LEU A 306 23.92 20.35 -4.54
C LEU A 306 24.47 19.06 -5.17
N VAL A 307 24.64 19.08 -6.50
CA VAL A 307 25.89 18.68 -7.17
C VAL A 307 26.15 19.68 -8.28
#